data_AF-A0A522V2K9-F1
#
_entry.id   AF-A0A522V2K9-F1
#
_cell.length_a   1.000
_cell.length_b   1.000
_cell.length_c   1.000
_cell.angle_alpha   90.00
_cell.angle_beta   90.00
_cell.angle_gamma   90.00
#
_symmetry.space_group_name_H-M   'P 1'
#
loop_
_entity.id
_entity.type
_entity.pdbx_description
1 polymer ?
#
loop_
_entity_poly.entity_id
_entity_poly.type
_entity_poly.pdbx_seq_one_letter_code
_entity_poly.pdbx_strand_id
1 'polypeptide(L)'
;MPRSKRINELLGAAQETYYNLTGVWRSDDGGLYYIRQIGNKVWWFGESSANSPAWSNAAYGEIIGNELRLQWADVPKGYNMNSGSLVLNIISNGRLTAREKIGGFGGSDWVKQ
;
A
#
# COMPACT_ATOMS: atom_id res chain seq x y z
N MET A 1 -15.44 -31.44 -24.08
CA MET A 1 -14.76 -30.21 -23.61
C MET A 1 -14.40 -30.40 -22.14
N PRO A 2 -13.12 -30.33 -21.73
CA PRO A 2 -12.77 -30.74 -20.37
C PRO A 2 -13.15 -29.65 -19.35
N ARG A 3 -13.89 -30.09 -18.33
CA ARG A 3 -14.46 -29.35 -17.18
C ARG A 3 -13.44 -28.61 -16.30
N SER A 4 -12.13 -28.67 -16.58
CA SER A 4 -11.10 -28.13 -15.70
C SER A 4 -10.96 -26.61 -15.72
N LYS A 5 -11.43 -25.91 -16.77
CA LYS A 5 -11.38 -24.44 -16.83
C LYS A 5 -12.41 -23.73 -15.93
N ARG A 6 -13.43 -24.42 -15.42
CA ARG A 6 -14.57 -23.80 -14.71
C ARG A 6 -14.42 -23.71 -13.18
N ILE A 7 -13.36 -24.30 -12.61
CA ILE A 7 -13.21 -24.39 -11.14
C ILE A 7 -12.45 -23.18 -10.59
N ASN A 8 -11.51 -22.60 -11.35
CA ASN A 8 -10.79 -21.39 -10.95
C ASN A 8 -11.66 -20.12 -10.96
N GLU A 9 -12.89 -20.18 -11.48
CA GLU A 9 -13.84 -19.07 -11.51
C GLU A 9 -14.88 -19.11 -10.38
N LEU A 10 -14.92 -20.17 -9.56
CA LEU A 10 -16.01 -20.39 -8.58
C LEU A 10 -15.57 -20.50 -7.11
N LEU A 11 -14.27 -20.43 -6.81
CA LEU A 11 -13.76 -20.34 -5.45
C LEU A 11 -12.65 -19.29 -5.43
N GLY A 12 -12.76 -18.31 -4.53
CA GLY A 12 -11.89 -17.13 -4.45
C GLY A 12 -10.41 -17.44 -4.24
N ALA A 13 -9.73 -17.87 -5.30
CA ALA A 13 -8.28 -17.84 -5.36
C ALA A 13 -7.85 -16.38 -5.29
N ALA A 14 -6.99 -16.05 -4.32
CA ALA A 14 -6.30 -14.77 -4.31
C ALA A 14 -5.73 -14.55 -5.70
N GLN A 15 -6.17 -13.47 -6.36
CA GLN A 15 -5.68 -13.12 -7.68
C GLN A 15 -4.17 -12.95 -7.55
N GLU A 16 -3.39 -13.86 -8.16
CA GLU A 16 -1.93 -13.73 -8.16
C GLU A 16 -1.60 -12.39 -8.82
N THR A 17 -1.01 -11.50 -8.04
CA THR A 17 -0.49 -10.25 -8.55
C THR A 17 0.94 -10.53 -9.00
N TYR A 18 1.33 -10.01 -10.16
CA TYR A 18 2.71 -10.12 -10.63
C TYR A 18 3.69 -9.24 -9.82
N TYR A 19 3.18 -8.53 -8.82
CA TYR A 19 3.96 -7.60 -8.03
C TYR A 19 4.47 -8.24 -6.74
N ASN A 20 5.64 -7.79 -6.31
CA ASN A 20 6.16 -8.03 -4.98
C ASN A 20 6.55 -6.69 -4.35
N LEU A 21 5.60 -6.13 -3.59
CA LEU A 21 5.75 -4.83 -2.95
C LEU A 21 6.36 -4.92 -1.54
N THR A 22 6.56 -6.12 -1.00
CA THR A 22 7.17 -6.30 0.33
C THR A 22 8.54 -5.64 0.36
N GLY A 23 8.80 -4.83 1.39
CA GLY A 23 10.08 -4.13 1.56
C GLY A 23 9.95 -2.82 2.32
N VAL A 24 11.08 -2.12 2.42
CA VAL A 24 11.17 -0.76 2.95
C VAL A 24 11.18 0.21 1.78
N TRP A 25 10.39 1.27 1.89
CA TRP A 25 10.18 2.27 0.85
C TRP A 25 10.42 3.65 1.43
N ARG A 26 10.92 4.56 0.59
CA ARG A 26 11.06 5.98 0.90
C ARG A 26 10.11 6.77 0.00
N SER A 27 9.45 7.77 0.56
CA SER A 27 8.57 8.68 -0.17
C SER A 27 9.19 10.06 -0.35
N ASP A 28 8.64 10.83 -1.28
CA ASP A 28 8.95 12.24 -1.53
C ASP A 28 8.54 13.19 -0.38
N ASP A 29 7.69 12.76 0.56
CA ASP A 29 7.41 13.49 1.81
C ASP A 29 8.47 13.29 2.91
N GLY A 30 9.55 12.56 2.58
CA GLY A 30 10.66 12.25 3.49
C GLY A 30 10.41 11.04 4.40
N GLY A 31 9.21 10.45 4.37
CA GLY A 31 8.82 9.33 5.20
C GLY A 31 9.43 7.98 4.80
N LEU A 32 9.50 7.09 5.78
CA LEU A 32 9.80 5.67 5.61
C LEU A 32 8.54 4.83 5.73
N TYR A 33 8.47 3.80 4.89
CA TYR A 33 7.29 2.95 4.75
C TYR A 33 7.67 1.49 4.70
N TYR A 34 7.07 0.68 5.55
CA TYR A 34 7.30 -0.75 5.68
C TYR A 34 6.09 -1.48 5.12
N ILE A 35 6.24 -2.02 3.93
CA ILE A 35 5.15 -2.64 3.18
C ILE A 35 5.28 -4.16 3.29
N ARG A 36 4.17 -4.83 3.57
CA ARG A 36 4.04 -6.29 3.57
C ARG A 36 2.88 -6.68 2.66
N GLN A 37 3.18 -7.45 1.61
CA GLN A 37 2.18 -7.97 0.67
C GLN A 37 1.97 -9.49 0.85
N ILE A 38 0.74 -9.93 1.06
CA ILE A 38 0.35 -11.35 1.10
C ILE A 38 -0.74 -11.58 0.05
N GLY A 39 -0.40 -12.29 -1.03
CA GLY A 39 -1.28 -12.40 -2.20
C GLY A 39 -1.55 -11.00 -2.77
N ASN A 40 -2.83 -10.63 -2.89
CA ASN A 40 -3.24 -9.29 -3.30
C ASN A 40 -3.44 -8.31 -2.11
N LYS A 41 -3.31 -8.76 -0.85
CA LYS A 41 -3.50 -7.90 0.33
C LYS A 41 -2.21 -7.22 0.73
N VAL A 42 -2.30 -5.96 1.16
CA VAL A 42 -1.15 -5.14 1.55
C VAL A 42 -1.41 -4.51 2.92
N TRP A 43 -0.40 -4.62 3.78
CA TRP A 43 -0.26 -3.88 5.02
C TRP A 43 0.92 -2.93 4.89
N TRP A 44 0.78 -1.79 5.55
CA TRP A 44 1.75 -0.71 5.49
C TRP A 44 1.84 -0.06 6.86
N PHE A 45 3.06 0.21 7.29
CA PHE A 45 3.34 1.15 8.36
C PHE A 45 4.21 2.28 7.82
N GLY A 46 3.86 3.53 8.10
CA GLY A 46 4.58 4.72 7.66
C GLY A 46 4.96 5.63 8.82
N GLU A 47 6.10 6.30 8.72
CA GLU A 47 6.56 7.26 9.73
C GLU A 47 7.45 8.37 9.14
N SER A 48 7.35 9.58 9.70
CA SER A 48 8.23 10.70 9.36
C SER A 48 9.62 10.62 10.00
N SER A 49 9.75 9.94 11.14
CA SER A 49 11.01 9.71 11.83
C SER A 49 10.88 8.50 12.77
N ALA A 50 12.02 7.86 13.08
CA ALA A 50 12.03 6.74 14.02
C ALA A 50 11.66 7.17 15.46
N ASN A 51 12.11 8.37 15.86
CA ASN A 51 11.93 8.95 17.19
C ASN A 51 11.04 10.19 17.12
N SER A 52 9.94 10.20 17.87
CA SER A 52 9.00 11.32 17.97
C SER A 52 8.53 11.88 16.62
N PRO A 53 7.95 11.06 15.72
CA PRO A 53 7.49 11.53 14.43
C PRO A 53 6.33 12.52 14.56
N ALA A 54 6.23 13.47 13.63
CA ALA A 54 5.06 14.33 13.54
C ALA A 54 3.80 13.51 13.18
N TRP A 55 4.00 12.53 12.29
CA TRP A 55 2.98 11.60 11.85
C TRP A 55 3.57 10.18 11.72
N SER A 56 2.71 9.22 12.01
CA SER A 56 2.92 7.81 11.72
C SER A 56 1.58 7.21 11.36
N ASN A 57 1.50 6.38 10.32
CA ASN A 57 0.23 5.80 9.89
C ASN A 57 0.32 4.28 9.70
N ALA A 58 -0.82 3.64 9.82
CA ALA A 58 -1.04 2.29 9.35
C ALA A 58 -2.01 2.32 8.18
N ALA A 59 -1.81 1.45 7.21
CA ALA A 59 -2.74 1.28 6.11
C ALA A 59 -2.95 -0.20 5.78
N TYR A 60 -4.15 -0.50 5.27
CA TYR A 60 -4.52 -1.82 4.78
C TYR A 60 -5.35 -1.69 3.51
N GLY A 61 -5.16 -2.65 2.60
CA GLY A 61 -5.99 -2.74 1.40
C GLY A 61 -5.50 -3.80 0.45
N GLU A 62 -5.68 -3.55 -0.85
CA GLU A 62 -5.45 -4.57 -1.86
C GLU A 62 -4.98 -4.03 -3.20
N ILE A 63 -4.33 -4.93 -3.95
CA ILE A 63 -3.92 -4.72 -5.32
C ILE A 63 -5.06 -5.16 -6.25
N ILE A 64 -5.46 -4.28 -7.17
CA ILE A 64 -6.45 -4.53 -8.23
C ILE A 64 -5.84 -4.11 -9.56
N GLY A 65 -5.49 -5.07 -10.41
CA GLY A 65 -4.75 -4.79 -11.64
C GLY A 65 -3.38 -4.18 -11.32
N ASN A 66 -3.14 -2.94 -11.77
CA ASN A 66 -1.93 -2.16 -11.49
C ASN A 66 -2.15 -1.06 -10.44
N GLU A 67 -3.24 -1.12 -9.66
CA GLU A 67 -3.53 -0.18 -8.60
C GLU A 67 -3.37 -0.84 -7.22
N LEU A 68 -2.82 -0.09 -6.28
CA LEU A 68 -2.87 -0.40 -4.86
C LEU A 68 -3.87 0.55 -4.18
N ARG A 69 -4.97 0.01 -3.68
CA ARG A 69 -6.03 0.76 -3.00
C ARG A 69 -5.94 0.51 -1.51
N LEU A 70 -5.83 1.58 -0.72
CA LEU A 70 -5.60 1.52 0.73
C LEU A 70 -6.60 2.40 1.49
N GLN A 71 -6.97 1.96 2.68
CA GLN A 71 -7.46 2.83 3.76
C GLN A 71 -6.33 3.04 4.75
N TRP A 72 -6.18 4.25 5.26
CA TRP A 72 -5.10 4.61 6.17
C TRP A 72 -5.59 5.48 7.33
N ALA A 73 -4.89 5.40 8.45
CA ALA A 73 -5.07 6.28 9.60
C ALA A 73 -3.73 6.55 10.27
N ASP A 74 -3.54 7.78 10.74
CA ASP A 74 -2.46 8.09 11.67
C ASP A 74 -2.69 7.34 13.00
N VAL A 75 -1.60 6.94 13.64
CA VAL A 75 -1.57 6.19 14.89
C VAL A 75 -0.73 6.96 15.93
N PRO A 76 -0.96 6.76 17.25
CA PRO A 76 -0.41 7.61 18.31
C PRO A 76 1.08 7.34 18.63
N LYS A 77 1.89 7.03 17.61
CA LYS A 77 3.35 7.19 17.69
C LYS A 77 3.76 8.62 17.32
N GLY A 78 2.99 9.29 16.44
CA GLY A 78 3.06 10.74 16.21
C GLY A 78 1.87 11.49 16.81
N TYR A 79 1.83 12.81 16.61
CA TYR A 79 0.76 13.67 17.15
C TYR A 79 -0.33 14.03 16.14
N ASN A 80 -0.08 13.86 14.83
CA ASN A 80 -1.13 13.94 13.82
C ASN A 80 -2.10 12.76 13.96
N MET A 81 -3.38 12.98 13.65
CA MET A 81 -4.47 12.00 13.81
C MET A 81 -5.42 12.00 12.60
N ASN A 82 -4.88 12.18 11.39
CA ASN A 82 -5.68 12.20 10.16
C ASN A 82 -6.00 10.76 9.69
N SER A 83 -6.95 10.64 8.77
CA SER A 83 -7.28 9.36 8.12
C SER A 83 -7.91 9.58 6.77
N GLY A 84 -7.90 8.54 5.93
CA GLY A 84 -8.54 8.59 4.62
C GLY A 84 -8.18 7.40 3.74
N SER A 85 -8.15 7.64 2.44
CA SER A 85 -7.86 6.63 1.43
C SER A 85 -6.75 7.06 0.48
N LEU A 86 -6.08 6.05 -0.08
CA LEU A 86 -5.10 6.20 -1.15
C LEU A 86 -5.45 5.27 -2.30
N VAL A 87 -5.27 5.77 -3.52
CA VAL A 87 -5.12 4.94 -4.71
C VAL A 87 -3.74 5.25 -5.27
N LEU A 88 -2.88 4.23 -5.33
CA LEU A 88 -1.53 4.31 -5.87
C LEU A 88 -1.46 3.52 -7.17
N ASN A 89 -0.75 4.04 -8.17
CA ASN A 89 -0.34 3.29 -9.34
C ASN A 89 0.91 2.47 -9.00
N ILE A 90 0.93 1.20 -9.39
CA ILE A 90 2.08 0.32 -9.28
C ILE A 90 2.86 0.41 -10.59
N ILE A 91 3.89 1.27 -10.62
CA ILE A 91 4.74 1.48 -11.80
C ILE A 91 5.67 0.28 -12.00
N SER A 92 6.22 -0.25 -10.91
CA SER A 92 7.05 -1.46 -10.90
C SER A 92 7.13 -2.03 -9.47
N ASN A 93 7.85 -3.15 -9.30
CA ASN A 93 8.17 -3.68 -7.96
C ASN A 93 8.98 -2.72 -7.08
N GLY A 94 9.55 -1.65 -7.64
CA GLY A 94 10.39 -0.68 -6.94
C GLY A 94 9.86 0.76 -6.99
N ARG A 95 8.70 1.02 -7.60
CA ARG A 95 8.13 2.39 -7.66
C ARG A 95 6.60 2.41 -7.61
N LEU A 96 6.05 3.24 -6.73
CA LEU A 96 4.63 3.55 -6.61
C LEU A 96 4.42 5.06 -6.79
N THR A 97 3.30 5.47 -7.37
CA THR A 97 2.92 6.89 -7.44
C THR A 97 1.49 7.11 -7.02
N ALA A 98 1.19 8.20 -6.32
CA ALA A 98 -0.17 8.52 -5.91
C ALA A 98 -1.01 8.93 -7.12
N ARG A 99 -2.20 8.34 -7.21
CA ARG A 99 -3.26 8.72 -8.15
C ARG A 99 -4.35 9.52 -7.44
N GLU A 100 -4.79 9.06 -6.27
CA GLU A 100 -5.81 9.72 -5.46
C GLU A 100 -5.39 9.73 -3.98
N LYS A 101 -5.64 10.86 -3.30
CA LYS A 101 -5.31 11.05 -1.89
C LYS A 101 -6.46 11.75 -1.18
N ILE A 102 -7.09 11.06 -0.23
CA ILE A 102 -8.13 11.61 0.65
C ILE A 102 -7.59 11.66 2.08
N GLY A 103 -7.96 12.70 2.83
CA GLY A 103 -7.55 12.87 4.23
C GLY A 103 -6.24 13.64 4.44
N GLY A 104 -5.72 14.30 3.40
CA GLY A 104 -4.53 15.16 3.52
C GLY A 104 -3.19 14.41 3.50
N PHE A 105 -3.13 13.23 2.87
CA PHE A 105 -1.90 12.44 2.80
C PHE A 105 -0.76 13.17 2.02
N GLY A 106 0.43 13.21 2.61
CA GLY A 106 1.59 13.95 2.09
C GLY A 106 2.23 13.33 0.85
N GLY A 107 2.75 12.10 0.99
CA GLY A 107 3.50 11.40 -0.05
C GLY A 107 2.80 11.22 -1.40
N SER A 108 3.58 11.22 -2.47
CA SER A 108 3.12 11.09 -3.86
C SER A 108 4.00 10.20 -4.75
N ASP A 109 5.28 9.97 -4.42
CA ASP A 109 6.17 9.05 -5.13
C ASP A 109 7.01 8.24 -4.13
N TRP A 110 6.91 6.91 -4.22
CA TRP A 110 7.65 5.99 -3.37
C TRP A 110 8.62 5.17 -4.18
N VAL A 111 9.86 5.06 -3.68
CA VAL A 111 10.92 4.22 -4.23
C VAL A 111 11.33 3.18 -3.19
N LYS A 112 11.41 1.91 -3.60
CA LYS A 112 11.87 0.83 -2.73
C LYS A 112 13.38 0.95 -2.50
N GLN A 113 13.83 0.73 -1.27
CA GLN A 113 15.25 0.67 -0.90
C GLN A 113 15.92 -0.60 -1.43
#